data_AF-A0A6V8EWF7-F1
#
_entry.id   AF-A0A6V8EWF7-F1
#
_cell.length_a   1.000
_cell.length_b   1.000
_cell.length_c   1.000
_cell.angle_alpha   90.00
_cell.angle_beta   90.00
_cell.angle_gamma   90.00
#
_symmetry.space_group_name_H-M   'P 1'
#
loop_
_entity.id
_entity.type
_entity.pdbx_description
1 polymer ?
#
loop_
_entity_poly.entity_id
_entity_poly.type
_entity_poly.pdbx_seq_one_letter_code
_entity_poly.pdbx_strand_id
1 'polypeptide(L)' 'MPELPEVETVRRGLEQAMLGRRITEVILRRENLRFPFPDEFASRITG' A
#
# COMPACT_ATOMS: atom_id res chain seq x y z
N MET A 1 -6.58 7.71 -15.53
CA MET A 1 -5.59 6.69 -15.12
C MET A 1 -4.26 7.40 -15.16
N PRO A 2 -3.48 7.43 -14.07
CA PRO A 2 -2.21 8.14 -14.09
C PRO A 2 -1.25 7.46 -15.08
N GLU A 3 -0.46 8.27 -15.77
CA GLU A 3 0.62 7.85 -16.65
C GLU A 3 1.89 7.53 -15.85
N LEU A 4 2.84 6.87 -16.51
CA LEU A 4 4.09 6.42 -15.89
C LEU A 4 4.86 7.56 -15.18
N PRO A 5 4.98 8.78 -15.75
CA PRO A 5 5.68 9.87 -15.06
C PRO A 5 5.05 10.28 -13.72
N GLU A 6 3.72 10.24 -13.64
CA GLU A 6 2.96 10.59 -12.44
C GLU A 6 3.12 9.50 -11.37
N VAL A 7 3.10 8.23 -11.80
CA VAL A 7 3.34 7.08 -10.93
C VAL A 7 4.74 7.12 -10.32
N GLU A 8 5.78 7.45 -11.09
CA GLU A 8 7.16 7.53 -10.59
C GLU A 8 7.32 8.68 -9.58
N THR A 9 6.63 9.80 -9.80
CA THR A 9 6.63 10.91 -8.85
C THR A 9 6.06 10.49 -7.49
N VAL A 10 4.92 9.78 -7.49
CA VAL A 10 4.31 9.25 -6.25
C VAL A 10 5.21 8.19 -5.61
N ARG A 11 5.78 7.27 -6.41
CA ARG A 11 6.68 6.22 -5.91
C ARG A 11 7.89 6.81 -5.17
N ARG A 12 8.60 7.78 -5.76
CA ARG A 12 9.75 8.46 -5.14
C ARG A 12 9.38 9.21 -3.87
N GLY A 13 8.21 9.86 -3.85
CA GLY A 13 7.72 10.56 -2.66
C GLY A 13 7.43 9.61 -1.51
N LEU A 14 6.80 8.46 -1.79
CA LEU A 14 6.51 7.44 -0.77
C LEU A 14 7.77 6.77 -0.22
N GLU A 15 8.79 6.58 -1.05
CA GLU A 15 10.04 5.93 -0.67
C GLU A 15 10.67 6.58 0.57
N GLN A 16 10.68 7.92 0.64
CA GLN A 16 11.24 8.66 1.77
C GLN A 16 10.47 8.47 3.08
N ALA A 17 9.16 8.27 2.99
CA ALA A 17 8.30 8.12 4.16
C ALA A 17 8.16 6.67 4.62
N MET A 18 8.34 5.70 3.72
CA MET A 18 7.97 4.30 3.95
C MET A 18 9.15 3.34 4.13
N LEU A 19 10.29 3.57 3.47
CA LEU A 19 11.40 2.62 3.53
C LEU A 19 11.99 2.48 4.94
N GLY A 20 12.33 1.24 5.31
CA GLY A 20 12.91 0.89 6.61
C GLY A 20 11.95 1.02 7.79
N ARG A 21 10.68 1.37 7.55
CA ARG A 21 9.66 1.48 8.61
C ARG A 21 8.86 0.18 8.73
N ARG A 22 8.38 -0.05 9.95
CA ARG A 22 7.49 -1.16 10.31
C ARG A 22 6.03 -0.74 10.17
N ILE A 23 5.19 -1.61 9.61
CA ILE A 23 3.74 -1.38 9.55
C ILE A 23 3.14 -1.84 10.89
N THR A 24 2.64 -0.92 11.71
CA THR A 24 2.10 -1.25 13.04
C THR A 24 0.62 -1.59 13.03
N GLU A 25 -0.12 -1.11 12.04
CA GLU A 25 -1.56 -1.32 11.92
C GLU A 25 -1.98 -1.18 10.44
N VAL A 26 -2.95 -1.99 10.02
CA VAL A 26 -3.59 -1.86 8.71
C VAL A 26 -5.10 -1.86 8.87
N ILE A 27 -5.73 -0.82 8.32
CA ILE A 27 -7.19 -0.64 8.33
C ILE A 27 -7.70 -0.72 6.88
N LEU A 28 -8.47 -1.78 6.59
CA LEU A 28 -9.16 -1.92 5.32
C LEU A 28 -10.53 -1.24 5.41
N ARG A 29 -10.75 -0.19 4.59
CA ARG A 29 -12.03 0.56 4.55
C ARG A 29 -12.97 0.11 3.42
N ARG A 30 -12.62 -0.98 2.75
CA ARG A 30 -13.36 -1.58 1.62
C ARG A 30 -12.96 -3.05 1.49
N GLU A 31 -13.79 -3.81 0.79
CA GLU A 31 -13.62 -5.27 0.63
C GLU A 31 -12.64 -5.65 -0.49
N ASN A 32 -12.35 -4.74 -1.42
CA ASN A 32 -11.50 -5.04 -2.59
C ASN A 32 -10.92 -3.78 -3.25
N LEU A 33 -10.01 -3.98 -4.21
CA LEU A 33 -9.56 -2.97 -5.18
C LEU A 33 -10.08 -3.31 -6.58
N ARG A 34 -9.24 -3.96 -7.40
CA ARG A 34 -9.63 -4.59 -8.66
C ARG A 34 -10.07 -6.04 -8.46
N PHE A 35 -9.50 -6.68 -7.44
CA PHE A 35 -9.78 -8.04 -7.01
C PHE A 35 -9.97 -8.06 -5.48
N PRO A 36 -10.62 -9.09 -4.93
CA PRO A 36 -10.71 -9.28 -3.48
C PRO A 36 -9.34 -9.27 -2.82
N PHE A 37 -9.29 -8.75 -1.58
CA PHE A 37 -8.10 -8.92 -0.77
C PHE A 37 -7.91 -10.41 -0.41
N PRO A 38 -6.65 -10.91 -0.33
CA PRO A 38 -6.40 -12.23 0.22
C PRO A 38 -6.91 -12.36 1.66
N ASP A 39 -7.22 -13.59 2.06
CA ASP A 39 -7.51 -13.88 3.46
C ASP A 39 -6.35 -13.40 4.35
N GLU A 40 -6.72 -12.83 5.50
CA GLU A 40 -5.77 -12.33 6.49
C GLU A 40 -4.79 -11.25 5.96
N PHE A 41 -5.15 -10.53 4.90
CA PHE A 41 -4.26 -9.55 4.27
C PHE A 41 -3.66 -8.54 5.27
N ALA A 42 -4.50 -7.94 6.12
CA ALA A 42 -4.05 -6.92 7.08
C ALA A 42 -3.05 -7.49 8.12
N SER A 43 -3.32 -8.68 8.67
CA SER A 43 -2.42 -9.31 9.64
C SER A 43 -1.11 -9.78 8.99
N ARG A 44 -1.14 -10.25 7.75
CA ARG A 44 0.05 -10.71 7.02
C ARG A 44 1.09 -9.62 6.74
N ILE A 45 0.65 -8.37 6.60
CA ILE A 45 1.54 -7.23 6.30
C ILE A 45 1.84 -6.35 7.51
N THR A 46 1.10 -6.54 8.61
CA THR A 46 1.38 -5.86 9.88
C THR A 46 2.52 -6.58 10.61
N GLY A 47 3.47 -5.84 11.16
CA GLY A 47 4.72 -6.35 11.74
C GLY A 47 5.96 -5.80 11.03
#